data_AF-A0A1S0TFD6-F1
#
_entry.id   AF-A0A1S0TFD6-F1
#
_cell.length_a   1.000
_cell.length_b   1.000
_cell.length_c   1.000
_cell.angle_alpha   90.00
_cell.angle_beta   90.00
_cell.angle_gamma   90.00
#
_symmetry.space_group_name_H-M   'P 1'
#
loop_
_entity.id
_entity.type
_entity.pdbx_description
1 polymer ?
#
loop_
_entity_poly.entity_id
_entity_poly.type
_entity_poly.pdbx_seq_one_letter_code
_entity_poly.pdbx_strand_id
1 'polypeptide(L)'
;AAPTIKSCGSHKFDSSMSSTDICKQIYALNGNETCKPELEYDFMSMNVEFEYVCHNSKYVKHSISIQMIGAVVGSLIFGQLSDLYGRKPV
;
A
#
# COMPACT_ATOMS: atom_id res chain seq x y z
N ALA A 1 11.52 4.48 5.45
CA ALA A 1 10.98 3.98 6.71
C ALA A 1 9.52 3.52 6.52
N ALA A 2 9.14 2.39 7.12
CA ALA A 2 7.74 2.00 7.23
C ALA A 2 7.12 2.76 8.43
N PRO A 3 5.86 3.19 8.37
CA PRO A 3 5.22 3.86 9.49
C PRO A 3 5.12 2.92 10.69
N THR A 4 5.37 3.46 11.89
CA THR A 4 5.27 2.70 13.14
C THR A 4 3.89 2.90 13.74
N ILE A 5 3.27 1.81 14.21
CA ILE A 5 1.94 1.85 14.81
C ILE A 5 2.12 2.06 16.31
N LYS A 6 1.68 3.20 16.86
CA LYS A 6 1.86 3.54 18.29
C LYS A 6 0.64 3.19 19.13
N SER A 7 -0.56 3.38 18.59
CA SER A 7 -1.80 3.20 19.34
C SER A 7 -2.96 2.77 18.44
N CYS A 8 -4.00 2.21 19.04
CA CYS A 8 -5.31 2.07 18.42
C CYS A 8 -6.38 2.42 19.45
N GLY A 9 -7.01 3.58 19.29
CA GLY A 9 -7.94 4.13 20.28
C GLY A 9 -7.30 4.26 21.67
N SER A 10 -7.84 3.56 22.67
CA SER A 10 -7.35 3.56 24.06
C SER A 10 -6.21 2.57 24.34
N HIS A 11 -5.83 1.73 23.37
CA HIS A 11 -4.74 0.75 23.53
C HIS A 11 -3.44 1.29 22.93
N LYS A 12 -2.41 1.44 23.78
CA LYS A 12 -1.05 1.78 23.36
C LYS A 12 -0.25 0.51 23.12
N PHE A 13 0.35 0.38 21.95
CA PHE A 13 1.22 -0.75 21.64
C PHE A 13 2.67 -0.38 22.03
N ASP A 14 3.29 -1.23 22.85
CA ASP A 14 4.69 -1.06 23.21
C ASP A 14 5.60 -1.37 22.01
N SER A 15 6.60 -0.52 21.80
CA SER A 15 7.65 -0.61 20.77
C SER A 15 8.47 -1.91 20.79
N SER A 16 8.33 -2.74 21.82
CA SER A 16 8.97 -4.07 21.93
C SER A 16 8.15 -5.21 21.30
N MET A 17 6.91 -4.99 20.85
CA MET A 17 6.10 -6.05 20.24
C MET A 17 6.37 -6.20 18.74
N SER A 18 6.38 -7.45 18.26
CA SER A 18 6.50 -7.76 16.84
C SER A 18 5.35 -7.15 16.04
N SER A 19 5.65 -6.61 14.85
CA SER A 19 4.67 -6.06 13.90
C SER A 19 3.55 -7.05 13.56
N THR A 20 3.82 -8.35 13.64
CA THR A 20 2.83 -9.41 13.43
C THR A 20 1.80 -9.50 14.54
N ASP A 21 2.19 -9.26 15.79
CA ASP A 21 1.30 -9.40 16.95
C ASP A 21 0.49 -8.13 17.17
N ILE A 22 1.05 -6.97 16.84
CA ILE A 22 0.31 -5.70 16.75
C ILE A 22 -0.82 -5.83 15.71
N CYS A 23 -0.52 -6.39 14.54
CA CYS A 23 -1.53 -6.59 13.50
C CYS A 23 -2.66 -7.55 13.89
N LYS A 24 -2.36 -8.62 14.64
CA LYS A 24 -3.39 -9.52 15.16
C LYS A 24 -4.30 -8.81 16.17
N GLN A 25 -3.72 -7.99 17.04
CA GLN A 25 -4.48 -7.23 18.04
C GLN A 25 -5.38 -6.18 17.39
N ILE A 26 -4.88 -5.44 16.39
CA ILE A 26 -5.70 -4.49 15.63
C ILE A 26 -6.86 -5.22 14.95
N TYR A 27 -6.61 -6.40 14.35
CA TYR A 27 -7.68 -7.18 13.72
C TYR A 27 -8.74 -7.66 14.74
N ALA A 28 -8.30 -8.11 15.91
CA ALA A 28 -9.21 -8.51 17.00
C ALA A 28 -10.04 -7.33 17.53
N LEU A 29 -9.48 -6.11 17.51
CA LEU A 29 -10.14 -4.89 17.98
C LEU A 29 -10.95 -4.17 16.89
N ASN A 30 -10.76 -4.51 15.61
CA ASN A 30 -11.43 -3.88 14.47
C ASN A 30 -12.96 -4.06 14.47
N GLY A 31 -13.47 -4.98 15.30
CA GLY A 31 -14.90 -5.14 15.56
C GLY A 31 -15.50 -4.09 16.52
N ASN A 32 -14.66 -3.21 17.10
CA ASN A 32 -15.09 -2.11 17.97
C ASN A 32 -14.70 -0.78 17.30
N GLU A 33 -15.68 0.08 17.01
CA GLU A 33 -15.52 1.33 16.25
C GLU A 33 -14.55 2.34 16.87
N THR A 34 -14.06 2.06 18.09
CA THR A 34 -13.10 2.88 18.83
C THR A 34 -11.64 2.68 18.39
N CYS A 35 -11.33 1.62 17.63
CA CYS A 35 -9.96 1.30 17.27
C CYS A 35 -9.57 1.97 15.94
N LYS A 36 -9.21 3.27 16.00
CA LYS A 36 -8.51 3.95 14.90
C LYS A 36 -6.99 3.88 15.14
N PRO A 37 -6.20 3.26 14.25
CA PRO A 37 -4.77 3.12 14.44
C PRO A 37 -4.06 4.47 14.22
N GLU A 38 -3.31 4.92 15.22
CA GLU A 38 -2.48 6.12 15.12
C GLU A 38 -1.08 5.75 14.66
N LEU A 39 -0.67 6.34 13.54
CA LEU A 39 0.58 6.05 12.84
C LEU A 39 1.58 7.18 13.09
N GLU A 40 2.77 6.82 13.54
CA GLU A 40 3.91 7.73 13.60
C GLU A 40 4.82 7.46 12.41
N TYR A 41 5.09 8.52 11.63
CA TYR A 41 5.83 8.45 10.39
C TYR A 41 6.84 9.59 10.29
N ASP A 42 8.06 9.27 9.84
CA ASP A 42 9.09 10.28 9.57
C ASP A 42 8.81 11.07 8.28
N PHE A 43 7.94 10.54 7.41
CA PHE A 43 7.52 11.19 6.16
C PHE A 43 6.10 10.74 5.76
N MET A 44 5.30 11.68 5.28
CA MET A 44 3.95 11.41 4.79
C MET A 44 4.06 10.68 3.44
N SER A 45 3.54 9.46 3.38
CA SER A 45 3.54 8.62 2.18
C SER A 45 2.12 8.13 1.88
N MET A 46 1.86 7.66 0.65
CA MET A 46 0.55 7.10 0.28
C MET A 46 0.12 5.96 1.23
N ASN A 47 1.08 5.19 1.77
CA ASN A 47 0.76 4.16 2.77
C ASN A 47 0.17 4.72 4.07
N VAL A 48 0.59 5.93 4.47
CA VAL A 48 0.10 6.63 5.67
C VAL A 48 -1.24 7.29 5.38
N GLU A 49 -1.37 7.96 4.22
CA GLU A 49 -2.59 8.71 3.87
C GLU A 49 -3.82 7.82 3.72
N PHE A 50 -3.64 6.60 3.25
CA PHE A 50 -4.72 5.62 3.11
C PHE A 50 -4.77 4.60 4.28
N GLU A 51 -4.05 4.87 5.39
CA GLU A 51 -4.03 4.03 6.59
C GLU A 51 -3.79 2.53 6.31
N TYR A 52 -2.94 2.22 5.33
CA TYR A 52 -2.71 0.85 4.86
C TYR A 52 -1.77 0.09 5.81
N VAL A 53 -2.32 -0.32 6.95
CA VAL A 53 -1.65 -1.18 7.94
C VAL A 53 -1.89 -2.66 7.67
N CYS A 54 -0.96 -3.50 8.11
CA CYS A 54 -1.13 -4.95 8.15
C CYS A 54 -1.48 -5.57 6.78
N HIS A 55 -2.52 -6.41 6.70
CA HIS A 55 -2.89 -7.14 5.50
C HIS A 55 -3.33 -6.22 4.35
N ASN A 56 -3.86 -5.02 4.66
CA ASN A 56 -4.31 -4.08 3.64
C ASN A 56 -3.16 -3.53 2.79
N SER A 57 -1.95 -3.47 3.36
CA SER A 57 -0.75 -3.10 2.61
C SER A 57 -0.44 -4.07 1.44
N LYS A 58 -0.89 -5.34 1.52
CA LYS A 58 -0.69 -6.31 0.44
C LYS A 58 -1.56 -6.00 -0.78
N TYR A 59 -2.82 -5.61 -0.57
CA TYR A 59 -3.74 -5.33 -1.68
C TYR A 59 -3.25 -4.16 -2.55
N VAL A 60 -2.69 -3.13 -1.92
CA VAL A 60 -2.11 -1.97 -2.64
C VAL A 60 -0.90 -2.39 -3.46
N LYS A 61 0.00 -3.17 -2.86
CA LYS A 61 1.17 -3.70 -3.56
C LYS A 61 0.77 -4.56 -4.75
N HIS A 62 -0.27 -5.38 -4.62
CA HIS A 62 -0.82 -6.15 -5.72
C HIS A 62 -1.41 -5.27 -6.83
N SER A 63 -2.15 -4.21 -6.48
CA SER A 63 -2.72 -3.26 -7.44
C SER A 63 -1.63 -2.55 -8.27
N ILE A 64 -0.61 -1.99 -7.60
CA ILE A 64 0.53 -1.34 -8.27
C ILE A 64 1.29 -2.34 -9.16
N SER A 65 1.44 -3.59 -8.71
CA SER A 65 2.08 -4.63 -9.52
C SER A 65 1.32 -4.90 -10.81
N ILE A 66 -0.02 -4.98 -10.73
CA ILE A 66 -0.87 -5.18 -11.92
C ILE A 66 -0.81 -3.97 -12.85
N GLN A 67 -0.83 -2.75 -12.32
CA GLN A 67 -0.69 -1.52 -13.11
C GLN A 67 0.64 -1.49 -13.87
N MET A 68 1.75 -1.85 -13.21
CA MET A 68 3.07 -1.91 -13.84
C MET A 68 3.14 -2.98 -14.93
N ILE A 69 2.55 -4.16 -14.69
CA ILE A 69 2.42 -5.21 -15.73
C ILE A 69 1.63 -4.67 -16.93
N GLY A 70 0.50 -4.01 -16.68
CA GLY A 70 -0.31 -3.39 -17.73
C GLY A 70 0.44 -2.32 -18.51
N ALA A 71 1.25 -1.50 -17.84
CA ALA A 71 2.08 -0.49 -18.48
C ALA A 71 3.18 -1.11 -19.37
N VAL A 72 3.81 -2.20 -18.93
CA VAL A 72 4.81 -2.94 -19.72
C VAL A 72 4.18 -3.62 -20.93
N VAL A 73 3.06 -4.32 -20.74
CA VAL A 73 2.36 -4.96 -21.86
C VAL A 73 1.87 -3.90 -22.85
N GLY A 74 1.32 -2.80 -22.34
CA GLY A 74 0.91 -1.65 -23.15
C GLY A 74 2.07 -1.07 -23.94
N SER A 75 3.22 -0.83 -23.32
CA SER A 75 4.37 -0.24 -24.03
C SER A 75 4.93 -1.16 -25.12
N LEU A 76 4.88 -2.49 -24.94
CA LEU A 76 5.26 -3.45 -25.98
C LEU A 76 4.32 -3.38 -27.19
N ILE A 77 2.99 -3.37 -26.95
CA ILE A 77 2.00 -3.35 -28.03
C ILE A 77 1.99 -1.99 -28.74
N PHE A 78 1.91 -0.90 -27.97
CA PHE A 78 1.89 0.46 -28.51
C PHE A 78 3.23 0.86 -29.11
N GLY A 79 4.35 0.30 -28.67
CA GLY A 79 5.65 0.47 -29.30
C GLY A 79 5.65 -0.05 -30.73
N GLN A 80 5.26 -1.32 -30.92
CA GLN A 80 5.18 -1.93 -32.25
C GLN A 80 4.13 -1.23 -33.14
N LEU A 81 2.99 -0.82 -32.56
CA LEU A 81 1.96 -0.08 -33.29
C LEU A 81 2.46 1.31 -33.70
N SER A 82 3.23 1.99 -32.85
CA SER A 82 3.86 3.28 -33.15
C SER A 82 4.87 3.16 -34.30
N ASP A 83 5.60 2.05 -34.38
CA ASP A 83 6.53 1.80 -35.50
C ASP A 83 5.80 1.58 -36.83
N LEU A 84 4.61 0.97 -36.79
CA LEU A 84 3.74 0.72 -37.95
C LEU A 84 2.94 1.96 -38.40
N TYR A 85 2.36 2.71 -37.47
CA TYR A 85 1.51 3.89 -37.77
C TYR A 85 2.28 5.21 -37.83
N GLY A 86 3.50 5.26 -37.28
CA GLY A 86 4.31 6.48 -37.18
C GLY A 86 5.21 6.74 -38.40
N ARG A 87 5.61 5.70 -39.14
CA ARG A 87 6.38 5.89 -40.37
C ARG A 87 5.44 6.28 -41.50
N LYS A 88 5.21 7.59 -41.68
CA LYS A 88 4.65 8.11 -42.94
C LYS A 88 5.50 7.54 -44.08
N PRO A 89 4.93 6.75 -45.02
CA PRO A 89 5.62 6.49 -46.27
C PRO A 89 5.80 7.84 -46.97
N VAL A 90 7.05 8.12 -47.36
CA VAL A 90 7.39 9.26 -48.22
C VAL A 90 6.71 9.13 -49.58
#